data_AF-A0A669C767-F1
#
_entry.id   AF-A0A669C767-F1
#
_cell.length_a   1.000
_cell.length_b   1.000
_cell.length_c   1.000
_cell.angle_alpha   90.00
_cell.angle_beta   90.00
_cell.angle_gamma   90.00
#
_symmetry.space_group_name_H-M   'P 1'
#
loop_
_entity.id
_entity.type
_entity.pdbx_description
1 polymer ?
#
loop_
_entity_poly.entity_id
_entity_poly.type
_entity_poly.pdbx_seq_one_letter_code
_entity_poly.pdbx_strand_id
1 'polypeptide(L)'
;MGNLCRSDAPKFPRRKEHADGGPVSAFTAAARAISPRSVQHGQKVSPAGREEDTGGEVSSSHSPPRFMLAAKVTVHSASHSLQALIDSGAEQNFMDASLALKLKIYTQALPHSLQVTALNGQRLPDITHITEPVSLTLSGNHTEMLQFYVFKAPLTPLVLGFPWLRQHNPVLDWKEERVLGWGEECHMTCLKAATPIKASNPQPHKSPDLSAIPSEYHDLKQVFCKDQVRSLPSHRPYDCSIDLLPGAPLPTSRLYSLSQPERECMEKYINESVANGLIRPSSSPVAAGFFFVTKKDKSLRPCIDFRGLNNITIKNKYPLPLLSSAFELLQGATIFTKLDLRNAYHLVRIRQGDEWKTAFNTHLGHFEYLVMPFGLTNAPAVFQGLVNDVL
;
A
#
# COMPACT_ATOMS: atom_id res chain seq x y z
N MET A 1 11.58 41.91 -49.47
CA MET A 1 11.57 41.22 -50.78
C MET A 1 11.75 39.74 -50.47
N GLY A 2 10.69 38.91 -50.39
CA GLY A 2 9.96 38.30 -51.51
C GLY A 2 10.82 37.20 -52.16
N ASN A 3 10.46 35.93 -52.35
CA ASN A 3 9.20 35.18 -52.26
C ASN A 3 9.53 33.66 -52.29
N LEU A 4 8.60 32.83 -51.77
CA LEU A 4 8.22 31.44 -52.12
C LEU A 4 9.28 30.35 -52.41
N CYS A 5 9.15 29.21 -51.71
CA CYS A 5 8.67 27.95 -52.33
C CYS A 5 8.24 26.90 -51.29
N ARG A 6 7.13 26.19 -51.61
CA ARG A 6 6.46 25.11 -50.86
C ARG A 6 6.91 23.73 -51.36
N SER A 7 6.87 22.71 -50.48
CA SER A 7 6.61 21.26 -50.72
C SER A 7 7.24 20.46 -49.57
N ASP A 8 6.73 19.38 -48.96
CA ASP A 8 5.48 18.61 -48.99
C ASP A 8 5.52 17.74 -47.71
N ALA A 9 4.38 17.56 -47.04
CA ALA A 9 4.24 16.68 -45.88
C ALA A 9 3.65 15.32 -46.29
N PRO A 10 4.17 14.17 -45.81
CA PRO A 10 3.61 12.87 -46.17
C PRO A 10 2.31 12.59 -45.40
N LYS A 11 1.27 12.22 -46.16
CA LYS A 11 -0.05 11.75 -45.70
C LYS A 11 0.05 10.29 -45.22
N PHE A 12 -0.36 10.02 -43.99
CA PHE A 12 -0.65 8.66 -43.51
C PHE A 12 -2.09 8.24 -43.92
N PRO A 13 -2.32 6.98 -44.37
CA PRO A 13 -3.65 6.52 -44.73
C PRO A 13 -4.51 6.19 -43.49
N ARG A 14 -5.76 6.66 -43.52
CA ARG A 14 -6.81 6.31 -42.55
C ARG A 14 -7.24 4.85 -42.73
N ARG A 15 -7.16 4.05 -41.66
CA ARG A 15 -7.73 2.70 -41.60
C ARG A 15 -9.22 2.82 -41.25
N LYS A 16 -10.07 2.21 -42.07
CA LYS A 16 -11.52 2.08 -41.84
C LYS A 16 -11.76 1.05 -40.74
N GLU A 17 -12.49 1.41 -39.70
CA GLU A 17 -13.04 0.47 -38.72
C GLU A 17 -14.34 -0.13 -39.29
N HIS A 18 -14.34 -1.45 -39.46
CA HIS A 18 -15.56 -2.25 -39.62
C HIS A 18 -15.95 -2.76 -38.23
N ALA A 19 -17.14 -2.39 -37.78
CA ALA A 19 -17.78 -2.97 -36.62
C ALA A 19 -18.46 -4.28 -37.04
N ASP A 20 -18.11 -5.38 -36.41
CA ASP A 20 -18.88 -6.62 -36.49
C ASP A 20 -18.94 -7.25 -35.09
N GLY A 21 -20.17 -7.56 -34.67
CA GLY A 21 -20.53 -7.94 -33.31
C GLY A 21 -20.94 -9.41 -33.21
N GLY A 22 -20.40 -10.09 -32.19
CA GLY A 22 -20.80 -11.42 -31.73
C GLY A 22 -19.79 -11.98 -30.70
N PRO A 23 -20.21 -12.94 -29.86
CA PRO A 23 -20.86 -12.75 -28.58
C PRO A 23 -19.88 -12.43 -27.43
N VAL A 24 -20.33 -11.56 -26.52
CA VAL A 24 -19.53 -11.06 -25.39
C VAL A 24 -19.62 -12.02 -24.21
N SER A 25 -18.57 -12.81 -23.98
CA SER A 25 -18.31 -13.45 -22.68
C SER A 25 -17.53 -12.46 -21.80
N ALA A 26 -18.26 -11.63 -21.05
CA ALA A 26 -17.70 -10.82 -19.99
C ALA A 26 -18.78 -10.52 -18.93
N PHE A 27 -18.98 -11.46 -18.01
CA PHE A 27 -19.63 -11.15 -16.74
C PHE A 27 -18.67 -10.31 -15.90
N THR A 28 -18.76 -8.98 -16.04
CA THR A 28 -18.29 -8.04 -15.02
C THR A 28 -19.52 -7.59 -14.25
N ALA A 29 -19.62 -7.98 -12.97
CA ALA A 29 -20.75 -7.62 -12.11
C ALA A 29 -20.66 -6.16 -11.64
N ALA A 30 -20.67 -5.21 -12.57
CA ALA A 30 -20.96 -3.82 -12.27
C ALA A 30 -22.48 -3.63 -12.32
N ALA A 31 -23.13 -3.94 -11.20
CA ALA A 31 -24.54 -3.72 -10.98
C ALA A 31 -24.77 -2.27 -10.52
N ARG A 32 -25.42 -1.45 -11.36
CA ARG A 32 -26.03 -0.18 -10.91
C ARG A 32 -27.38 -0.46 -10.29
N ALA A 33 -27.59 -0.05 -9.05
CA ALA A 33 -28.83 -0.23 -8.31
C ALA A 33 -29.57 1.12 -8.24
N ILE A 34 -30.59 1.29 -9.08
CA ILE A 34 -31.33 2.56 -9.15
C ILE A 34 -32.19 2.70 -7.88
N SER A 35 -31.92 3.73 -7.08
CA SER A 35 -32.77 4.12 -5.95
C SER A 35 -34.14 4.59 -6.47
N PRO A 36 -35.26 4.22 -5.84
CA PRO A 36 -36.59 4.59 -6.32
C PRO A 36 -36.80 6.10 -6.21
N ARG A 37 -36.55 6.83 -7.30
CA ARG A 37 -37.17 8.13 -7.55
C ARG A 37 -38.48 7.88 -8.26
N SER A 38 -39.56 8.35 -7.65
CA SER A 38 -40.88 8.47 -8.26
C SER A 38 -40.76 9.20 -9.60
N VAL A 39 -41.34 8.64 -10.67
CA VAL A 39 -42.17 9.30 -11.72
C VAL A 39 -42.21 8.45 -13.01
N GLN A 40 -43.41 7.89 -13.25
CA GLN A 40 -44.21 7.71 -14.48
C GLN A 40 -43.63 7.29 -15.85
N HIS A 41 -44.15 6.13 -16.32
CA HIS A 41 -44.68 5.78 -17.65
C HIS A 41 -43.81 5.83 -18.93
N GLY A 42 -43.71 4.67 -19.62
CA GLY A 42 -43.47 4.63 -21.09
C GLY A 42 -42.93 3.31 -21.69
N GLN A 43 -43.83 2.36 -21.99
CA GLN A 43 -43.87 1.36 -23.10
C GLN A 43 -42.68 0.47 -23.60
N LYS A 44 -42.98 -0.86 -23.61
CA LYS A 44 -42.66 -2.02 -24.50
C LYS A 44 -41.81 -1.77 -25.79
N VAL A 45 -40.97 -2.71 -26.27
CA VAL A 45 -41.29 -3.92 -27.08
C VAL A 45 -40.03 -4.84 -27.26
N SER A 46 -40.21 -6.18 -27.40
CA SER A 46 -39.26 -7.21 -27.95
C SER A 46 -40.01 -8.04 -29.04
N PRO A 47 -39.53 -9.18 -29.64
CA PRO A 47 -38.19 -9.85 -29.74
C PRO A 47 -37.85 -10.52 -31.13
N ALA A 48 -36.71 -11.27 -31.19
CA ALA A 48 -36.53 -12.64 -31.78
C ALA A 48 -35.67 -12.88 -33.07
N GLY A 49 -34.83 -13.96 -33.02
CA GLY A 49 -34.24 -14.70 -34.17
C GLY A 49 -32.87 -15.38 -33.88
N ARG A 50 -32.83 -16.65 -33.43
CA ARG A 50 -32.38 -17.93 -34.10
C ARG A 50 -30.86 -18.12 -34.33
N GLU A 51 -30.33 -19.20 -33.73
CA GLU A 51 -28.95 -19.73 -33.78
C GLU A 51 -28.77 -20.77 -34.91
N GLU A 52 -27.56 -20.85 -35.49
CA GLU A 52 -26.99 -22.04 -36.13
C GLU A 52 -25.50 -22.17 -35.76
N ASP A 53 -25.10 -23.39 -35.41
CA ASP A 53 -23.84 -23.82 -34.78
C ASP A 53 -22.92 -24.50 -35.81
N THR A 54 -21.64 -24.11 -35.88
CA THR A 54 -20.56 -24.96 -36.42
C THR A 54 -19.28 -24.71 -35.63
N GLY A 55 -18.77 -25.81 -35.06
CA GLY A 55 -17.72 -25.82 -34.04
C GLY A 55 -16.31 -25.48 -34.53
N GLY A 56 -15.55 -24.93 -33.59
CA GLY A 56 -14.11 -24.73 -33.66
C GLY A 56 -13.58 -24.45 -32.26
N GLU A 57 -13.11 -25.49 -31.57
CA GLU A 57 -12.51 -25.41 -30.24
C GLU A 57 -11.19 -24.62 -30.26
N VAL A 58 -11.21 -23.41 -29.70
CA VAL A 58 -10.03 -22.77 -29.10
C VAL A 58 -10.50 -21.99 -27.88
N SER A 59 -10.30 -22.52 -26.66
CA SER A 59 -10.56 -21.73 -25.45
C SER A 59 -9.39 -21.83 -24.46
N SER A 60 -8.50 -20.84 -24.52
CA SER A 60 -7.83 -20.30 -23.33
C SER A 60 -8.58 -19.03 -22.96
N SER A 61 -9.65 -19.17 -22.17
CA SER A 61 -10.48 -18.05 -21.71
C SER A 61 -9.75 -17.24 -20.64
N HIS A 62 -8.88 -16.32 -21.08
CA HIS A 62 -8.37 -15.28 -20.20
C HIS A 62 -9.53 -14.34 -19.86
N SER A 63 -10.12 -14.55 -18.68
CA SER A 63 -11.01 -13.56 -18.09
C SER A 63 -10.22 -12.27 -17.82
N PRO A 64 -10.82 -11.09 -17.99
CA PRO A 64 -10.12 -9.84 -17.71
C PRO A 64 -9.63 -9.82 -16.26
N PRO A 65 -8.45 -9.23 -16.00
CA PRO A 65 -7.90 -9.15 -14.64
C PRO A 65 -8.89 -8.39 -13.75
N ARG A 66 -9.17 -8.97 -12.58
CA ARG A 66 -10.09 -8.43 -11.57
C ARG A 66 -9.32 -8.30 -10.28
N PHE A 67 -9.31 -7.11 -9.69
CA PHE A 67 -8.64 -6.88 -8.41
C PHE A 67 -9.44 -7.56 -7.29
N MET A 68 -8.88 -8.63 -6.72
CA MET A 68 -9.51 -9.39 -5.65
C MET A 68 -8.71 -9.23 -4.35
N LEU A 69 -9.39 -8.93 -3.24
CA LEU A 69 -8.78 -8.93 -1.92
C LEU A 69 -9.16 -10.18 -1.14
N ALA A 70 -8.17 -10.77 -0.47
CA ALA A 70 -8.42 -11.80 0.52
C ALA A 70 -9.27 -11.23 1.68
N ALA A 71 -10.40 -11.87 1.92
CA ALA A 71 -11.37 -11.51 2.93
C ALA A 71 -11.65 -12.68 3.85
N LYS A 72 -11.99 -12.38 5.11
CA LYS A 72 -12.59 -13.34 6.04
C LYS A 72 -13.94 -12.82 6.48
N VAL A 73 -14.95 -13.67 6.34
CA VAL A 73 -16.29 -13.42 6.87
C VAL A 73 -16.46 -14.30 8.11
N THR A 74 -16.81 -13.68 9.23
CA THR A 74 -17.05 -14.37 10.50
C THR A 74 -18.54 -14.40 10.79
N VAL A 75 -19.09 -15.61 10.91
CA VAL A 75 -20.51 -15.88 11.13
C VAL A 75 -20.61 -17.02 12.15
N HIS A 76 -21.46 -16.88 13.18
CA HIS A 76 -21.62 -17.88 14.24
C HIS A 76 -20.29 -18.36 14.88
N SER A 77 -19.35 -17.43 15.09
CA SER A 77 -17.99 -17.69 15.61
C SER A 77 -17.07 -18.52 14.69
N ALA A 78 -17.52 -18.92 13.49
CA ALA A 78 -16.70 -19.54 12.47
C ALA A 78 -16.18 -18.49 11.48
N SER A 79 -14.90 -18.59 11.09
CA SER A 79 -14.29 -17.70 10.11
C SER A 79 -14.10 -18.41 8.78
N HIS A 80 -14.58 -17.78 7.71
CA HIS A 80 -14.57 -18.32 6.36
C HIS A 80 -13.74 -17.42 5.45
N SER A 81 -12.65 -17.95 4.88
CA SER A 81 -11.81 -17.23 3.92
C SER A 81 -12.43 -17.25 2.53
N LEU A 82 -12.44 -16.10 1.86
CA LEU A 82 -12.91 -15.92 0.49
C LEU A 82 -12.19 -14.75 -0.19
N GLN A 83 -12.52 -14.50 -1.45
CA GLN A 83 -12.00 -13.38 -2.23
C GLN A 83 -13.11 -12.35 -2.47
N ALA A 84 -12.84 -11.09 -2.16
CA ALA A 84 -13.75 -9.98 -2.37
C ALA A 84 -13.31 -9.17 -3.59
N LEU A 85 -14.22 -8.95 -4.54
CA LEU A 85 -13.96 -8.07 -5.68
C LEU A 85 -14.01 -6.62 -5.21
N ILE A 86 -12.99 -5.84 -5.59
CA ILE A 86 -13.01 -4.39 -5.44
C ILE A 86 -13.52 -3.77 -6.73
N ASP A 87 -14.68 -3.13 -6.68
CA ASP A 87 -15.34 -2.59 -7.87
C ASP A 87 -15.87 -1.17 -7.64
N SER A 88 -15.14 -0.18 -8.16
CA SER A 88 -15.58 1.22 -8.12
C SER A 88 -16.80 1.51 -9.00
N GLY A 89 -17.14 0.60 -9.93
CA GLY A 89 -18.33 0.67 -10.77
C GLY A 89 -19.59 0.10 -10.11
N ALA A 90 -19.46 -0.61 -8.98
CA ALA A 90 -20.58 -1.11 -8.20
C ALA A 90 -21.13 -0.01 -7.29
N GLU A 91 -22.44 0.28 -7.38
CA GLU A 91 -23.06 1.33 -6.57
C GLU A 91 -23.30 0.92 -5.11
N GLN A 92 -23.22 -0.38 -4.81
CA GLN A 92 -23.46 -0.95 -3.49
C GLN A 92 -22.47 -2.09 -3.20
N ASN A 93 -22.46 -2.54 -1.95
CA ASN A 93 -21.76 -3.76 -1.54
C ASN A 93 -22.68 -4.97 -1.73
N PHE A 94 -22.18 -6.03 -2.38
CA PHE A 94 -22.98 -7.20 -2.73
C PHE A 94 -22.41 -8.48 -2.16
N MET A 95 -23.30 -9.44 -1.86
CA MET A 95 -22.95 -10.80 -1.48
C MET A 95 -23.73 -11.79 -2.35
N ASP A 96 -23.07 -12.84 -2.80
CA ASP A 96 -23.73 -13.90 -3.56
C ASP A 96 -24.77 -14.65 -2.69
N ALA A 97 -25.96 -14.88 -3.24
CA ALA A 97 -27.04 -15.58 -2.56
C ALA A 97 -26.65 -17.00 -2.11
N SER A 98 -25.84 -17.71 -2.90
CA SER A 98 -25.37 -19.05 -2.57
C SER A 98 -24.35 -19.01 -1.44
N LEU A 99 -23.49 -17.97 -1.38
CA LEU A 99 -22.60 -17.75 -0.25
C LEU A 99 -23.38 -17.48 1.03
N ALA A 100 -24.36 -16.58 1.00
CA ALA A 100 -25.19 -16.25 2.16
C ALA A 100 -25.90 -17.50 2.72
N LEU A 101 -26.47 -18.31 1.82
CA LEU A 101 -27.11 -19.59 2.18
C LEU A 101 -26.10 -20.58 2.78
N LYS A 102 -24.94 -20.76 2.14
CA LYS A 102 -23.89 -21.69 2.58
C LYS A 102 -23.36 -21.33 3.96
N LEU A 103 -23.17 -20.04 4.24
CA LEU A 103 -22.68 -19.55 5.53
C LEU A 103 -23.79 -19.38 6.57
N LYS A 104 -25.04 -19.65 6.22
CA LYS A 104 -26.22 -19.48 7.09
C LYS A 104 -26.32 -18.06 7.66
N ILE A 105 -26.03 -17.07 6.82
CA ILE A 105 -26.20 -15.64 7.14
C ILE A 105 -27.68 -15.31 7.04
N TYR A 106 -28.24 -14.65 8.05
CA TYR A 106 -29.63 -14.22 7.99
C TYR A 106 -29.79 -13.06 6.98
N THR A 107 -30.89 -13.10 6.22
CA THR A 107 -31.21 -12.06 5.25
C THR A 107 -32.61 -11.53 5.52
N GLN A 108 -32.77 -10.22 5.40
CA GLN A 108 -34.05 -9.53 5.55
C GLN A 108 -34.53 -9.04 4.18
N ALA A 109 -35.84 -9.12 3.95
CA ALA A 109 -36.46 -8.54 2.76
C ALA A 109 -36.34 -7.02 2.79
N LEU A 110 -36.05 -6.42 1.64
CA LEU A 110 -36.05 -4.97 1.48
C LEU A 110 -37.49 -4.45 1.40
N PRO A 111 -37.77 -3.25 1.95
CA PRO A 111 -39.09 -2.61 1.81
C PRO A 111 -39.49 -2.38 0.35
N HIS A 112 -38.50 -2.14 -0.51
CA HIS A 112 -38.65 -1.99 -1.96
C HIS A 112 -37.52 -2.75 -2.67
N SER A 113 -37.83 -3.45 -3.75
CA SER A 113 -36.80 -4.10 -4.55
C SER A 113 -35.91 -3.05 -5.22
N LEU A 114 -34.61 -3.32 -5.30
CA LEU A 114 -33.66 -2.48 -6.02
C LEU A 114 -33.51 -3.01 -7.44
N GLN A 115 -33.79 -2.14 -8.41
CA GLN A 115 -33.61 -2.48 -9.81
C GLN A 115 -32.13 -2.46 -10.17
N VAL A 116 -31.66 -3.54 -10.79
CA VAL A 116 -30.26 -3.69 -11.17
C VAL A 116 -30.11 -3.63 -12.67
N THR A 117 -29.17 -2.81 -13.12
CA THR A 117 -28.79 -2.70 -14.54
C THR A 117 -27.29 -2.91 -14.69
N ALA A 118 -26.88 -3.77 -15.63
CA ALA A 118 -25.49 -3.94 -16.00
C ALA A 118 -24.98 -2.75 -16.84
N LEU A 119 -23.66 -2.60 -16.96
CA LEU A 119 -23.05 -1.50 -17.72
C LEU A 119 -23.45 -1.45 -19.21
N ASN A 120 -23.81 -2.58 -19.80
CA ASN A 120 -24.32 -2.67 -21.17
C ASN A 120 -25.81 -2.29 -21.29
N GLY A 121 -26.44 -1.84 -20.21
CA GLY A 121 -27.87 -1.51 -20.17
C GLY A 121 -28.80 -2.72 -19.96
N GLN A 122 -28.26 -3.93 -19.84
CA GLN A 122 -29.06 -5.12 -19.60
C GLN A 122 -29.67 -5.09 -18.20
N ARG A 123 -30.98 -5.30 -18.11
CA ARG A 123 -31.69 -5.45 -16.84
C ARG A 123 -31.34 -6.80 -16.20
N LEU A 124 -30.89 -6.75 -14.96
CA LEU A 124 -30.60 -7.90 -14.12
C LEU A 124 -31.76 -8.15 -13.13
N PRO A 125 -31.86 -9.34 -12.52
CA PRO A 125 -32.86 -9.60 -11.51
C PRO A 125 -32.80 -8.57 -10.38
N ASP A 126 -33.96 -8.06 -9.98
CA ASP A 126 -34.05 -7.09 -8.90
C ASP A 126 -33.52 -7.69 -7.58
N ILE A 127 -32.82 -6.88 -6.80
CA ILE A 127 -32.36 -7.26 -5.46
C ILE A 127 -33.52 -7.06 -4.50
N THR A 128 -33.84 -8.11 -3.76
CA THR A 128 -34.98 -8.13 -2.84
C THR A 128 -34.59 -8.30 -1.38
N HIS A 129 -33.32 -8.64 -1.11
CA HIS A 129 -32.85 -8.98 0.23
C HIS A 129 -31.50 -8.31 0.53
N ILE A 130 -31.26 -8.07 1.81
CA ILE A 130 -29.99 -7.58 2.36
C ILE A 130 -29.61 -8.46 3.56
N THR A 131 -28.33 -8.67 3.79
CA THR A 131 -27.85 -9.42 4.96
C THR A 131 -28.09 -8.63 6.25
N GLU A 132 -28.15 -9.34 7.37
CA GLU A 132 -27.77 -8.74 8.66
C GLU A 132 -26.32 -8.20 8.60
N PRO A 133 -25.88 -7.35 9.55
CA PRO A 133 -24.48 -6.95 9.61
C PRO A 133 -23.57 -8.17 9.77
N VAL A 134 -22.62 -8.31 8.83
CA VAL A 134 -21.66 -9.41 8.79
C VAL A 134 -20.29 -8.90 9.20
N SER A 135 -19.60 -9.63 10.09
CA SER A 135 -18.23 -9.32 10.46
C SER A 135 -17.29 -9.63 9.30
N LEU A 136 -16.73 -8.60 8.70
CA LEU A 136 -15.76 -8.67 7.61
C LEU A 136 -14.37 -8.34 8.14
N THR A 137 -13.36 -9.11 7.74
CA THR A 137 -11.95 -8.79 7.97
C THR A 137 -11.19 -8.81 6.64
N LEU A 138 -10.50 -7.72 6.34
CA LEU A 138 -9.66 -7.51 5.16
C LEU A 138 -8.23 -7.22 5.58
N SER A 139 -7.26 -7.61 4.76
CA SER A 139 -5.83 -7.34 4.98
C SER A 139 -5.30 -7.74 6.37
N GLY A 140 -5.99 -8.67 7.05
CA GLY A 140 -5.61 -9.22 8.34
C GLY A 140 -6.04 -8.46 9.59
N ASN A 141 -6.16 -7.14 9.52
CA ASN A 141 -6.39 -6.30 10.70
C ASN A 141 -7.49 -5.24 10.51
N HIS A 142 -8.00 -5.05 9.30
CA HIS A 142 -9.15 -4.20 9.06
C HIS A 142 -10.42 -5.00 9.29
N THR A 143 -11.11 -4.78 10.40
CA THR A 143 -12.32 -5.49 10.78
C THR A 143 -13.49 -4.53 10.96
N GLU A 144 -14.62 -4.85 10.34
CA GLU A 144 -15.85 -4.04 10.42
C GLU A 144 -17.10 -4.92 10.38
N MET A 145 -18.25 -4.33 10.73
CA MET A 145 -19.55 -4.95 10.52
C MET A 145 -20.21 -4.29 9.30
N LEU A 146 -20.47 -5.06 8.25
CA LEU A 146 -20.99 -4.54 6.99
C LEU A 146 -22.21 -5.33 6.52
N GLN A 147 -23.20 -4.63 5.97
CA GLN A 147 -24.35 -5.25 5.33
C GLN A 147 -24.15 -5.35 3.81
N PHE A 148 -24.66 -6.41 3.22
CA PHE A 148 -24.53 -6.68 1.79
C PHE A 148 -25.88 -6.91 1.15
N TYR A 149 -26.09 -6.30 -0.01
CA TYR A 149 -27.22 -6.60 -0.86
C TYR A 149 -27.05 -7.97 -1.51
N VAL A 150 -28.07 -8.81 -1.41
CA VAL A 150 -27.98 -10.21 -1.84
C VAL A 150 -28.33 -10.31 -3.32
N PHE A 151 -27.37 -10.75 -4.13
CA PHE A 151 -27.52 -10.88 -5.57
C PHE A 151 -27.02 -12.26 -6.03
N LYS A 152 -27.42 -12.72 -7.23
CA LYS A 152 -26.95 -14.00 -7.79
C LYS A 152 -25.71 -13.75 -8.67
N ALA A 153 -24.53 -13.96 -8.10
CA ALA A 153 -23.24 -13.82 -8.77
C ALA A 153 -22.27 -14.94 -8.32
N PRO A 154 -22.44 -16.18 -8.80
CA PRO A 154 -21.71 -17.34 -8.28
C PRO A 154 -20.19 -17.27 -8.49
N LEU A 155 -19.72 -16.48 -9.45
CA LEU A 155 -18.30 -16.28 -9.75
C LEU A 155 -17.67 -15.13 -8.96
N THR A 156 -18.44 -14.39 -8.17
CA THR A 156 -17.95 -13.24 -7.41
C THR A 156 -18.68 -13.19 -6.06
N PRO A 157 -18.16 -13.95 -5.07
CA PRO A 157 -18.91 -14.25 -3.85
C PRO A 157 -19.16 -13.01 -2.97
N LEU A 158 -18.28 -12.00 -3.06
CA LEU A 158 -18.40 -10.74 -2.34
C LEU A 158 -17.89 -9.59 -3.22
N VAL A 159 -18.61 -8.46 -3.20
CA VAL A 159 -18.22 -7.23 -3.91
C VAL A 159 -18.22 -6.07 -2.92
N LEU A 160 -17.10 -5.36 -2.87
CA LEU A 160 -16.94 -4.10 -2.15
C LEU A 160 -17.00 -2.97 -3.16
N GLY A 161 -18.14 -2.27 -3.14
CA GLY A 161 -18.48 -1.26 -4.13
C GLY A 161 -18.00 0.13 -3.74
N PHE A 162 -18.45 1.12 -4.52
CA PHE A 162 -18.16 2.53 -4.31
C PHE A 162 -18.45 3.03 -2.88
N PRO A 163 -19.54 2.63 -2.18
CA PRO A 163 -19.76 3.08 -0.80
C PRO A 163 -18.63 2.67 0.15
N TRP A 164 -18.16 1.43 0.04
CA TRP A 164 -17.05 0.92 0.86
C TRP A 164 -15.74 1.62 0.50
N LEU A 165 -15.45 1.78 -0.80
CA LEU A 165 -14.27 2.49 -1.29
C LEU A 165 -14.22 3.94 -0.82
N ARG A 166 -15.36 4.64 -0.89
CA ARG A 166 -15.47 6.04 -0.47
C ARG A 166 -15.29 6.20 1.04
N GLN A 167 -15.86 5.28 1.83
CA GLN A 167 -15.77 5.32 3.28
C GLN A 167 -14.34 5.06 3.76
N HIS A 168 -13.69 4.01 3.25
CA HIS A 168 -12.40 3.56 3.77
C HIS A 168 -11.20 4.16 3.05
N ASN A 169 -11.43 4.78 1.88
CA ASN A 169 -10.43 5.43 1.03
C ASN A 169 -9.06 4.69 0.98
N PRO A 170 -9.05 3.38 0.64
CA PRO A 170 -7.83 2.58 0.72
C PRO A 170 -6.85 2.97 -0.38
N VAL A 171 -5.56 2.93 -0.04
CA VAL A 171 -4.48 3.01 -1.01
C VAL A 171 -4.22 1.61 -1.55
N LEU A 172 -4.50 1.37 -2.82
CA LEU A 172 -4.41 0.04 -3.44
C LEU A 172 -3.18 -0.07 -4.33
N ASP A 173 -2.46 -1.18 -4.21
CA ASP A 173 -1.43 -1.62 -5.16
C ASP A 173 -2.10 -2.49 -6.22
N TRP A 174 -2.54 -1.86 -7.30
CA TRP A 174 -3.26 -2.52 -8.40
C TRP A 174 -2.48 -3.63 -9.09
N LYS A 175 -1.14 -3.62 -8.97
CA LYS A 175 -0.27 -4.63 -9.60
C LYS A 175 -0.14 -5.87 -8.73
N GLU A 176 0.06 -5.68 -7.43
CA GLU A 176 0.25 -6.78 -6.47
C GLU A 176 -1.05 -7.17 -5.73
N GLU A 177 -2.18 -6.61 -6.14
CA GLU A 177 -3.53 -6.89 -5.62
C GLU A 177 -3.65 -6.82 -4.10
N ARG A 178 -3.13 -5.75 -3.50
CA ARG A 178 -3.10 -5.57 -2.03
C ARG A 178 -3.40 -4.14 -1.58
N VAL A 179 -3.76 -4.00 -0.31
CA VAL A 179 -3.94 -2.71 0.35
C VAL A 179 -2.61 -2.24 0.93
N LEU A 180 -2.17 -1.04 0.55
CA LEU A 180 -0.97 -0.37 1.07
C LEU A 180 -1.26 0.50 2.28
N GLY A 181 -2.49 1.00 2.40
CA GLY A 181 -2.90 1.89 3.48
C GLY A 181 -4.41 2.10 3.50
N TRP A 182 -4.90 2.66 4.60
CA TRP A 182 -6.31 2.94 4.85
C TRP A 182 -6.52 4.42 5.10
N GLY A 183 -7.76 4.90 4.92
CA GLY A 183 -8.15 6.24 5.33
C GLY A 183 -7.95 6.49 6.83
N GLU A 184 -7.86 7.75 7.21
CA GLU A 184 -7.59 8.18 8.59
C GLU A 184 -8.63 7.61 9.58
N GLU A 185 -9.91 7.62 9.21
CA GLU A 185 -11.01 7.10 10.04
C GLU A 185 -10.84 5.61 10.38
N CYS A 186 -10.27 4.81 9.47
CA CYS A 186 -10.05 3.38 9.70
C CYS A 186 -9.09 3.12 10.85
N HIS A 187 -8.15 4.02 11.13
CA HIS A 187 -7.17 3.86 12.22
C HIS A 187 -7.82 3.89 13.60
N MET A 188 -8.94 4.58 13.74
CA MET A 188 -9.68 4.69 15.00
C MET A 188 -10.79 3.65 15.12
N THR A 189 -11.37 3.22 14.00
CA THR A 189 -12.65 2.50 13.99
C THR A 189 -12.58 1.07 13.45
N CYS A 190 -11.71 0.80 12.49
CA CYS A 190 -11.69 -0.46 11.74
C CYS A 190 -10.43 -1.28 11.98
N LEU A 191 -9.28 -0.62 12.15
CA LEU A 191 -8.01 -1.28 12.38
C LEU A 191 -7.94 -1.79 13.82
N LYS A 192 -8.00 -3.10 13.97
CA LYS A 192 -7.72 -3.75 15.26
C LYS A 192 -6.21 -3.99 15.37
N ALA A 193 -5.71 -4.04 16.62
CA ALA A 193 -4.36 -4.52 16.88
C ALA A 193 -4.17 -5.85 16.13
N ALA A 194 -3.18 -5.89 15.24
CA ALA A 194 -3.06 -6.95 14.25
C ALA A 194 -3.02 -8.32 14.95
N THR A 195 -4.07 -9.12 14.78
CA THR A 195 -4.03 -10.52 15.20
C THR A 195 -3.21 -11.24 14.14
N PRO A 196 -2.14 -11.98 14.50
CA PRO A 196 -1.21 -12.51 13.51
C PRO A 196 -1.96 -13.38 12.50
N ILE A 197 -1.94 -12.99 11.23
CA ILE A 197 -2.37 -13.86 10.15
C ILE A 197 -1.42 -15.06 10.17
N LYS A 198 -1.95 -16.26 10.47
CA LYS A 198 -1.30 -17.51 10.08
C LYS A 198 -1.18 -17.50 8.55
N ALA A 199 -0.04 -17.03 8.04
CA ALA A 199 0.31 -17.16 6.65
C ALA A 199 0.36 -18.65 6.29
N SER A 200 -0.33 -19.00 5.21
CA SER A 200 -0.15 -20.29 4.54
C SER A 200 1.28 -20.40 4.04
N ASN A 201 1.88 -21.56 4.31
CA ASN A 201 3.28 -21.96 4.13
C ASN A 201 4.30 -21.27 5.05
N PRO A 202 4.73 -21.95 6.15
CA PRO A 202 5.85 -21.49 6.93
C PRO A 202 7.14 -21.75 6.13
N GLN A 203 7.76 -20.67 5.64
CA GLN A 203 9.19 -20.65 5.87
C GLN A 203 9.38 -20.51 7.40
N PRO A 204 10.27 -21.29 8.02
CA PRO A 204 10.41 -21.29 9.47
C PRO A 204 10.90 -19.91 9.91
N HIS A 205 9.96 -19.05 10.33
CA HIS A 205 10.29 -17.90 11.14
C HIS A 205 10.85 -18.46 12.45
N LYS A 206 12.19 -18.43 12.56
CA LYS A 206 12.88 -18.78 13.79
C LYS A 206 12.30 -17.88 14.88
N SER A 207 11.71 -18.47 15.91
CA SER A 207 11.42 -17.75 17.16
C SER A 207 12.68 -16.96 17.55
N PRO A 208 12.56 -15.68 17.95
CA PRO A 208 13.73 -14.92 18.35
C PRO A 208 14.47 -15.70 19.44
N ASP A 209 15.78 -15.84 19.27
CA ASP A 209 16.62 -16.49 20.27
C ASP A 209 16.65 -15.61 21.51
N LEU A 210 16.00 -16.09 22.58
CA LEU A 210 15.90 -15.40 23.87
C LEU A 210 16.98 -15.83 24.86
N SER A 211 17.93 -16.70 24.46
CA SER A 211 18.97 -17.22 25.36
C SER A 211 19.83 -16.12 25.99
N ALA A 212 19.99 -15.00 25.29
CA ALA A 212 20.75 -13.82 25.76
C ALA A 212 19.88 -12.73 26.41
N ILE A 213 18.56 -12.95 26.53
CA ILE A 213 17.60 -11.97 27.04
C ILE A 213 17.08 -12.44 28.41
N PRO A 214 17.20 -11.62 29.47
CA PRO A 214 16.65 -11.95 30.79
C PRO A 214 15.16 -12.32 30.72
N SER A 215 14.73 -13.28 31.54
CA SER A 215 13.35 -13.79 31.58
C SER A 215 12.30 -12.69 31.77
N GLU A 216 12.67 -11.63 32.46
CA GLU A 216 11.87 -10.45 32.77
C GLU A 216 11.44 -9.67 31.52
N TYR A 217 12.12 -9.88 30.38
CA TYR A 217 11.80 -9.24 29.09
C TYR A 217 11.19 -10.20 28.06
N HIS A 218 10.85 -11.43 28.45
CA HIS A 218 10.32 -12.44 27.52
C HIS A 218 8.89 -12.13 27.05
N ASP A 219 8.14 -11.34 27.81
CA ASP A 219 6.87 -10.76 27.40
C ASP A 219 7.05 -9.80 26.21
N LEU A 220 8.17 -9.08 26.17
CA LEU A 220 8.58 -8.19 25.07
C LEU A 220 9.34 -8.89 23.93
N LYS A 221 9.39 -10.23 23.88
CA LYS A 221 10.16 -10.99 22.87
C LYS A 221 10.00 -10.53 21.41
N GLN A 222 8.85 -9.94 21.07
CA GLN A 222 8.60 -9.41 19.74
C GLN A 222 9.53 -8.24 19.37
N VAL A 223 9.86 -7.35 20.32
CA VAL A 223 10.73 -6.18 20.07
C VAL A 223 12.19 -6.58 19.79
N PHE A 224 12.58 -7.79 20.18
CA PHE A 224 13.91 -8.36 19.91
C PHE A 224 13.99 -9.16 18.60
N CYS A 225 12.85 -9.37 17.93
CA CYS A 225 12.78 -10.09 16.66
C CYS A 225 13.44 -9.29 15.52
N LYS A 226 14.40 -9.91 14.82
CA LYS A 226 15.09 -9.26 13.69
C LYS A 226 14.17 -9.04 12.48
N ASP A 227 13.10 -9.85 12.36
CA ASP A 227 12.25 -9.89 11.18
C ASP A 227 11.07 -8.89 11.22
N GLN A 228 10.75 -8.30 12.38
CA GLN A 228 9.63 -7.37 12.52
C GLN A 228 9.91 -5.93 12.01
N VAL A 229 11.11 -5.65 11.49
CA VAL A 229 11.48 -4.33 10.95
C VAL A 229 11.25 -4.27 9.44
N ARG A 230 10.04 -4.61 8.98
CA ARG A 230 9.69 -4.57 7.53
C ARG A 230 8.56 -3.62 7.17
N SER A 231 7.96 -2.96 8.15
CA SER A 231 6.99 -1.90 7.91
C SER A 231 7.62 -0.54 8.16
N LEU A 232 7.35 0.39 7.25
CA LEU A 232 7.68 1.80 7.46
C LEU A 232 7.00 2.31 8.73
N PRO A 233 7.67 3.13 9.55
CA PRO A 233 7.03 3.80 10.66
C PRO A 233 5.90 4.72 10.14
N SER A 234 4.87 4.93 10.96
CA SER A 234 3.86 5.95 10.66
C SER A 234 4.50 7.35 10.63
N HIS A 235 3.93 8.25 9.84
CA HIS A 235 4.30 9.66 9.86
C HIS A 235 3.92 10.31 11.21
N ARG A 236 4.74 11.23 11.68
CA ARG A 236 4.59 11.91 12.98
C ARG A 236 4.90 13.41 12.86
N PRO A 237 4.48 14.26 13.82
CA PRO A 237 4.74 15.71 13.76
C PRO A 237 6.24 16.07 13.74
N TYR A 238 7.10 15.18 14.24
CA TYR A 238 8.55 15.32 14.29
C TYR A 238 9.27 14.46 13.23
N ASP A 239 8.58 14.12 12.14
CA ASP A 239 9.26 13.57 10.98
C ASP A 239 10.42 14.47 10.55
N CYS A 240 11.47 13.85 10.00
CA CYS A 240 12.68 14.56 9.63
C CYS A 240 12.39 15.52 8.48
N SER A 241 12.25 16.81 8.79
CA SER A 241 12.19 17.87 7.81
C SER A 241 13.57 18.21 7.27
N ILE A 242 13.63 18.55 5.99
CA ILE A 242 14.83 19.02 5.31
C ILE A 242 14.54 20.39 4.72
N ASP A 243 14.40 21.38 5.60
CA ASP A 243 14.14 22.76 5.20
C ASP A 243 15.41 23.37 4.60
N LEU A 244 15.33 23.82 3.36
CA LEU A 244 16.49 24.37 2.63
C LEU A 244 16.59 25.88 2.83
N LEU A 245 17.79 26.42 2.81
CA LEU A 245 18.04 27.86 2.82
C LEU A 245 17.37 28.52 1.58
N PRO A 246 16.61 29.62 1.75
CA PRO A 246 15.96 30.28 0.63
C PRO A 246 16.95 30.68 -0.48
N GLY A 247 16.68 30.27 -1.71
CA GLY A 247 17.52 30.58 -2.88
C GLY A 247 18.83 29.81 -2.96
N ALA A 248 19.08 28.84 -2.08
CA ALA A 248 20.29 28.02 -2.17
C ALA A 248 20.27 27.13 -3.44
N PRO A 249 21.38 27.05 -4.18
CA PRO A 249 21.47 26.16 -5.33
C PRO A 249 21.42 24.70 -4.87
N LEU A 250 20.77 23.86 -5.68
CA LEU A 250 20.73 22.43 -5.44
C LEU A 250 22.14 21.82 -5.55
N PRO A 251 22.48 20.83 -4.71
CA PRO A 251 23.81 20.23 -4.70
C PRO A 251 24.07 19.43 -5.98
N THR A 252 25.31 19.48 -6.46
CA THR A 252 25.77 18.70 -7.60
C THR A 252 25.90 17.22 -7.24
N SER A 253 25.54 16.34 -8.17
CA SER A 253 25.72 14.89 -7.99
C SER A 253 27.17 14.46 -8.13
N ARG A 254 27.53 13.39 -7.41
CA ARG A 254 28.82 12.70 -7.55
C ARG A 254 28.60 11.20 -7.57
N LEU A 255 29.08 10.53 -8.62
CA LEU A 255 29.13 9.09 -8.67
C LEU A 255 30.52 8.62 -8.21
N TYR A 256 30.56 7.69 -7.26
CA TYR A 256 31.80 7.10 -6.78
C TYR A 256 32.06 5.78 -7.50
N SER A 257 33.31 5.54 -7.89
CA SER A 257 33.72 4.23 -8.42
C SER A 257 33.76 3.22 -7.28
N LEU A 258 33.07 2.10 -7.46
CA LEU A 258 33.01 1.01 -6.48
C LEU A 258 33.83 -0.19 -6.97
N SER A 259 34.60 -0.79 -6.07
CA SER A 259 35.24 -2.09 -6.30
C SER A 259 34.19 -3.20 -6.44
N GLN A 260 34.59 -4.38 -6.90
CA GLN A 260 33.66 -5.51 -7.06
C GLN A 260 32.97 -5.91 -5.73
N PRO A 261 33.68 -6.07 -4.59
CA PRO A 261 33.01 -6.39 -3.32
C PRO A 261 32.06 -5.29 -2.85
N GLU A 262 32.39 -4.02 -3.11
CA GLU A 262 31.52 -2.88 -2.79
C GLU A 262 30.27 -2.88 -3.67
N ARG A 263 30.39 -3.21 -4.96
CA ARG A 263 29.23 -3.33 -5.84
C ARG A 263 28.28 -4.42 -5.38
N GLU A 264 28.78 -5.61 -5.06
CA GLU A 264 27.94 -6.71 -4.55
C GLU A 264 27.24 -6.31 -3.24
N CYS A 265 27.95 -5.61 -2.35
CA CYS A 265 27.38 -5.08 -1.12
C CYS A 265 26.31 -4.01 -1.39
N MET A 266 26.53 -3.13 -2.37
CA MET A 266 25.56 -2.11 -2.80
C MET A 266 24.31 -2.76 -3.37
N GLU A 267 24.44 -3.71 -4.30
CA GLU A 267 23.30 -4.42 -4.91
C GLU A 267 22.44 -5.09 -3.83
N LYS A 268 23.09 -5.78 -2.88
CA LYS A 268 22.41 -6.36 -1.72
C LYS A 268 21.69 -5.29 -0.89
N TYR A 269 22.37 -4.21 -0.53
CA TYR A 269 21.80 -3.12 0.25
C TYR A 269 20.57 -2.50 -0.41
N ILE A 270 20.65 -2.23 -1.72
CA ILE A 270 19.54 -1.65 -2.49
C ILE A 270 18.36 -2.61 -2.53
N ASN A 271 18.58 -3.88 -2.87
CA ASN A 271 17.52 -4.88 -2.95
C ASN A 271 16.81 -5.07 -1.59
N GLU A 272 17.58 -5.17 -0.51
CA GLU A 272 17.03 -5.28 0.85
C GLU A 272 16.28 -4.01 1.26
N SER A 273 16.84 -2.83 0.98
CA SER A 273 16.22 -1.55 1.36
C SER A 273 14.94 -1.26 0.59
N VAL A 274 14.87 -1.63 -0.70
CA VAL A 274 13.65 -1.55 -1.51
C VAL A 274 12.62 -2.57 -1.01
N ALA A 275 13.03 -3.82 -0.77
CA ALA A 275 12.12 -4.86 -0.28
C ALA A 275 11.54 -4.53 1.11
N ASN A 276 12.33 -3.88 1.97
CA ASN A 276 11.88 -3.39 3.28
C ASN A 276 11.15 -2.04 3.21
N GLY A 277 11.00 -1.45 2.02
CA GLY A 277 10.33 -0.16 1.82
C GLY A 277 11.08 1.06 2.38
N LEU A 278 12.36 0.92 2.76
CA LEU A 278 13.16 2.02 3.31
C LEU A 278 13.50 3.07 2.24
N ILE A 279 13.67 2.61 0.99
CA ILE A 279 13.96 3.44 -0.18
C ILE A 279 13.02 3.10 -1.34
N ARG A 280 12.89 4.01 -2.30
CA ARG A 280 12.18 3.78 -3.58
C ARG A 280 12.94 4.40 -4.76
N PRO A 281 12.65 3.99 -6.01
CA PRO A 281 13.15 4.70 -7.19
C PRO A 281 12.77 6.18 -7.14
N SER A 282 13.69 7.06 -7.55
CA SER A 282 13.51 8.50 -7.54
C SER A 282 13.57 9.08 -8.95
N SER A 283 12.95 10.25 -9.12
CA SER A 283 13.09 11.16 -10.27
C SER A 283 13.55 12.55 -9.83
N SER A 284 14.15 12.63 -8.65
CA SER A 284 14.59 13.87 -8.00
C SER A 284 15.58 14.69 -8.85
N PRO A 285 15.53 16.02 -8.79
CA PRO A 285 16.53 16.87 -9.42
C PRO A 285 17.91 16.82 -8.74
N VAL A 286 18.03 16.17 -7.57
CA VAL A 286 19.28 16.00 -6.83
C VAL A 286 19.67 14.53 -6.71
N ALA A 287 20.97 14.29 -6.53
CA ALA A 287 21.45 12.95 -6.23
C ALA A 287 22.78 12.98 -5.49
N ALA A 288 22.77 12.61 -4.21
CA ALA A 288 23.96 12.38 -3.42
C ALA A 288 24.75 11.15 -3.92
N GLY A 289 26.05 11.12 -3.63
CA GLY A 289 26.89 9.98 -3.99
C GLY A 289 26.83 8.85 -2.97
N PHE A 290 26.78 7.62 -3.45
CA PHE A 290 26.82 6.40 -2.63
C PHE A 290 28.23 5.81 -2.60
N PHE A 291 28.74 5.49 -1.41
CA PHE A 291 30.06 4.88 -1.22
C PHE A 291 30.11 4.02 0.04
N PHE A 292 31.23 3.34 0.29
CA PHE A 292 31.43 2.54 1.48
C PHE A 292 32.53 3.06 2.38
N VAL A 293 32.36 2.83 3.68
CA VAL A 293 33.41 2.97 4.69
C VAL A 293 33.64 1.62 5.35
N THR A 294 34.90 1.21 5.48
CA THR A 294 35.27 -0.02 6.16
C THR A 294 35.12 0.15 7.68
N LYS A 295 34.39 -0.75 8.33
CA LYS A 295 34.33 -0.83 9.79
C LYS A 295 35.60 -1.53 10.34
N LYS A 296 35.79 -1.45 11.67
CA LYS A 296 36.88 -2.13 12.39
C LYS A 296 36.87 -3.65 12.18
N ASP A 297 35.68 -4.24 12.01
CA ASP A 297 35.48 -5.67 11.73
C ASP A 297 35.67 -6.03 10.23
N LYS A 298 36.20 -5.10 9.42
CA LYS A 298 36.35 -5.18 7.96
C LYS A 298 35.05 -5.25 7.16
N SER A 299 33.88 -5.19 7.81
CA SER A 299 32.61 -5.10 7.08
C SER A 299 32.44 -3.72 6.42
N LEU A 300 31.74 -3.69 5.29
CA LEU A 300 31.47 -2.46 4.56
C LEU A 300 30.20 -1.79 5.11
N ARG A 301 30.27 -0.48 5.37
CA ARG A 301 29.12 0.34 5.76
C ARG A 301 28.70 1.23 4.60
N PRO A 302 27.46 1.12 4.10
CA PRO A 302 26.97 2.02 3.07
C PRO A 302 26.85 3.44 3.64
N CYS A 303 27.35 4.41 2.89
CA CYS A 303 27.34 5.81 3.23
C CYS A 303 26.84 6.64 2.05
N ILE A 304 25.97 7.60 2.36
CA ILE A 304 25.46 8.55 1.38
C ILE A 304 26.10 9.90 1.69
N ASP A 305 26.70 10.52 0.69
CA ASP A 305 27.38 11.80 0.83
C ASP A 305 26.40 12.97 0.81
N PHE A 306 25.72 13.19 1.94
CA PHE A 306 24.81 14.31 2.11
C PHE A 306 25.50 15.65 2.42
N ARG A 307 26.82 15.78 2.28
CA ARG A 307 27.52 17.05 2.62
C ARG A 307 26.96 18.24 1.83
N GLY A 308 26.70 18.06 0.53
CA GLY A 308 26.09 19.10 -0.30
C GLY A 308 24.71 19.53 0.21
N LEU A 309 23.85 18.55 0.53
CA LEU A 309 22.53 18.79 1.09
C LEU A 309 22.60 19.45 2.48
N ASN A 310 23.47 18.96 3.36
CA ASN A 310 23.64 19.43 4.72
C ASN A 310 24.08 20.90 4.77
N ASN A 311 24.92 21.34 3.83
CA ASN A 311 25.38 22.72 3.76
C ASN A 311 24.26 23.72 3.45
N ILE A 312 23.22 23.28 2.74
CA ILE A 312 22.08 24.11 2.36
C ILE A 312 20.84 23.85 3.21
N THR A 313 20.92 22.95 4.21
CA THR A 313 19.81 22.65 5.12
C THR A 313 19.85 23.58 6.32
N ILE A 314 18.69 24.13 6.71
CA ILE A 314 18.52 24.91 7.93
C ILE A 314 18.78 24.00 9.12
N LYS A 315 19.77 24.37 9.95
CA LYS A 315 20.20 23.55 11.08
C LYS A 315 19.17 23.61 12.21
N ASN A 316 18.72 22.43 12.64
CA ASN A 316 17.89 22.28 13.82
C ASN A 316 18.76 22.44 15.08
N LYS A 317 18.41 23.42 15.93
CA LYS A 317 19.11 23.71 17.19
C LYS A 317 18.45 23.04 18.41
N TYR A 318 17.68 21.97 18.20
CA TYR A 318 17.06 21.22 19.30
C TYR A 318 18.13 20.85 20.35
N PRO A 319 17.86 21.09 21.64
CA PRO A 319 18.84 20.86 22.69
C PRO A 319 19.12 19.36 22.84
N LEU A 320 20.37 18.97 22.60
CA LEU A 320 20.84 17.65 22.98
C LEU A 320 21.27 17.72 24.46
N PRO A 321 20.89 16.73 25.30
CA PRO A 321 21.27 16.73 26.70
C PRO A 321 22.79 16.69 26.84
N LEU A 322 23.31 17.47 27.79
CA LEU A 322 24.72 17.40 28.15
C LEU A 322 25.00 16.07 28.84
N LEU A 323 26.13 15.45 28.50
CA LEU A 323 26.53 14.17 29.05
C LEU A 323 26.64 14.20 30.59
N SER A 324 27.13 15.31 31.15
CA SER A 324 27.22 15.51 32.61
C SER A 324 25.84 15.45 33.27
N SER A 325 24.85 16.16 32.73
CA SER A 325 23.48 16.18 33.25
C SER A 325 22.83 14.81 33.17
N ALA A 326 23.10 14.03 32.12
CA ALA A 326 22.61 12.65 32.02
C ALA A 326 23.22 11.74 33.11
N PHE A 327 24.49 11.93 33.47
CA PHE A 327 25.15 11.15 34.52
C PHE A 327 24.76 11.58 35.94
N GLU A 328 24.44 12.85 36.16
CA GLU A 328 23.94 13.34 37.44
C GLU A 328 22.64 12.63 37.85
N LEU A 329 21.73 12.41 36.89
CA LEU A 329 20.48 11.65 37.11
C LEU A 329 20.70 10.18 37.50
N LEU A 330 21.89 9.65 37.23
CA LEU A 330 22.27 8.27 37.51
C LEU A 330 23.00 8.13 38.86
N GLN A 331 23.24 9.22 39.58
CA GLN A 331 23.92 9.15 40.89
C GLN A 331 23.12 8.32 41.90
N GLY A 332 23.81 7.44 42.61
CA GLY A 332 23.21 6.55 43.62
C GLY A 332 22.59 5.28 43.04
N ALA A 333 22.42 5.16 41.71
CA ALA A 333 22.03 3.90 41.09
C ALA A 333 23.19 2.89 41.15
N THR A 334 22.87 1.65 41.48
CA THR A 334 23.83 0.53 41.58
C THR A 334 23.69 -0.49 40.47
N ILE A 335 22.54 -0.48 39.78
CA ILE A 335 22.21 -1.39 38.68
C ILE A 335 21.88 -0.53 37.45
N PHE A 336 22.54 -0.84 36.33
CA PHE A 336 22.36 -0.14 35.06
C PHE A 336 21.93 -1.13 33.98
N THR A 337 20.98 -0.72 33.14
CA THR A 337 20.59 -1.46 31.94
C THR A 337 20.76 -0.56 30.73
N LYS A 338 21.36 -1.09 29.66
CA LYS A 338 21.58 -0.38 28.40
C LYS A 338 20.79 -1.07 27.29
N LEU A 339 19.91 -0.32 26.64
CA LEU A 339 19.16 -0.76 25.46
C LEU A 339 19.70 -0.04 24.23
N ASP A 340 19.98 -0.79 23.17
CA ASP A 340 20.45 -0.25 21.89
C ASP A 340 19.39 -0.49 20.81
N LEU A 341 18.93 0.60 20.19
CA LEU A 341 17.92 0.55 19.14
C LEU A 341 18.60 0.28 17.79
N ARG A 342 18.24 -0.85 17.15
CA ARG A 342 18.76 -1.18 15.82
C ARG A 342 18.25 -0.19 14.79
N ASN A 343 19.16 0.33 13.95
CA ASN A 343 18.84 1.27 12.88
C ASN A 343 17.96 2.42 13.38
N ALA A 344 18.26 2.97 14.56
CA ALA A 344 17.37 3.88 15.29
C ALA A 344 16.82 5.04 14.43
N TYR A 345 17.64 5.61 13.53
CA TYR A 345 17.18 6.68 12.64
C TYR A 345 16.11 6.23 11.64
N HIS A 346 16.13 4.97 11.19
CA HIS A 346 15.11 4.45 10.27
C HIS A 346 13.73 4.33 10.94
N LEU A 347 13.62 4.52 12.25
CA LEU A 347 12.35 4.59 12.99
C LEU A 347 11.61 5.92 12.80
N VAL A 348 12.25 6.92 12.18
CA VAL A 348 11.66 8.22 11.87
C VAL A 348 11.47 8.34 10.36
N ARG A 349 10.31 8.84 9.92
CA ARG A 349 10.07 9.11 8.49
C ARG A 349 10.77 10.39 8.06
N ILE A 350 11.11 10.47 6.77
CA ILE A 350 11.32 11.78 6.16
C ILE A 350 9.95 12.47 6.07
N ARG A 351 9.88 13.78 6.34
CA ARG A 351 8.64 14.55 6.21
C ARG A 351 8.09 14.40 4.79
N GLN A 352 6.78 14.20 4.67
CA GLN A 352 6.12 14.08 3.38
C GLN A 352 6.42 15.30 2.49
N GLY A 353 6.92 15.04 1.27
CA GLY A 353 7.34 16.06 0.32
C GLY A 353 8.84 16.42 0.38
N ASP A 354 9.58 15.94 1.38
CA ASP A 354 11.03 16.15 1.50
C ASP A 354 11.85 14.93 1.05
N GLU A 355 11.22 13.78 0.76
CA GLU A 355 11.91 12.52 0.44
C GLU A 355 12.89 12.67 -0.73
N TRP A 356 12.49 13.40 -1.77
CA TRP A 356 13.30 13.65 -2.97
C TRP A 356 14.65 14.31 -2.66
N LYS A 357 14.77 15.05 -1.55
CA LYS A 357 16.02 15.71 -1.15
C LYS A 357 17.07 14.69 -0.70
N THR A 358 16.62 13.53 -0.24
CA THR A 358 17.50 12.42 0.19
C THR A 358 17.96 11.53 -0.96
N ALA A 359 17.60 11.89 -2.20
CA ALA A 359 17.90 11.06 -3.35
C ALA A 359 19.41 10.89 -3.58
N PHE A 360 19.80 9.71 -4.07
CA PHE A 360 21.17 9.30 -4.27
C PHE A 360 21.31 8.40 -5.49
N ASN A 361 22.49 8.46 -6.12
CA ASN A 361 22.80 7.71 -7.31
C ASN A 361 23.68 6.50 -7.01
N THR A 362 23.38 5.41 -7.73
CA THR A 362 24.15 4.18 -7.75
C THR A 362 24.29 3.70 -9.20
N HIS A 363 25.12 2.69 -9.44
CA HIS A 363 25.17 2.05 -10.77
C HIS A 363 23.87 1.32 -11.15
N LEU A 364 23.02 0.98 -10.17
CA LEU A 364 21.73 0.34 -10.42
C LEU A 364 20.60 1.32 -10.75
N GLY A 365 20.79 2.60 -10.44
CA GLY A 365 19.77 3.62 -10.63
C GLY A 365 19.77 4.68 -9.53
N HIS A 366 18.68 5.44 -9.53
CA HIS A 366 18.45 6.60 -8.69
C HIS A 366 17.36 6.28 -7.66
N PHE A 367 17.66 6.49 -6.40
CA PHE A 367 16.79 6.10 -5.28
C PHE A 367 16.70 7.22 -4.26
N GLU A 368 15.63 7.24 -3.48
CA GLU A 368 15.42 8.17 -2.35
C GLU A 368 14.95 7.43 -1.11
N TYR A 369 15.28 7.97 0.07
CA TYR A 369 14.83 7.40 1.34
C TYR A 369 13.43 7.89 1.72
N LEU A 370 12.67 6.97 2.31
CA LEU A 370 11.39 7.26 2.93
C LEU A 370 11.49 7.36 4.47
N VAL A 371 12.60 6.86 5.03
CA VAL A 371 12.96 6.96 6.46
C VAL A 371 14.21 7.80 6.62
N MET A 372 14.44 8.38 7.79
CA MET A 372 15.59 9.22 8.05
C MET A 372 16.91 8.43 7.91
N PRO A 373 17.73 8.69 6.88
CA PRO A 373 18.99 8.00 6.69
C PRO A 373 20.08 8.58 7.60
N PHE A 374 21.15 7.81 7.77
CA PHE A 374 22.38 8.31 8.35
C PHE A 374 23.01 9.39 7.46
N GLY A 375 23.64 10.38 8.09
CA GLY A 375 24.41 11.42 7.40
C GLY A 375 23.69 12.75 7.22
N LEU A 376 22.39 12.85 7.52
CA LEU A 376 21.68 14.14 7.55
C LEU A 376 22.11 14.97 8.77
N THR A 377 22.32 16.27 8.58
CA THR A 377 22.79 17.18 9.64
C THR A 377 21.83 17.30 10.83
N ASN A 378 20.53 17.16 10.58
CA ASN A 378 19.50 17.32 11.62
C ASN A 378 19.09 15.98 12.25
N ALA A 379 19.61 14.83 11.79
CA ALA A 379 19.19 13.53 12.28
C ALA A 379 19.32 13.34 13.81
N PRO A 380 20.42 13.77 14.47
CA PRO A 380 20.53 13.66 15.93
C PRO A 380 19.47 14.49 16.67
N ALA A 381 19.21 15.72 16.22
CA ALA A 381 18.24 16.63 16.82
C ALA A 381 16.80 16.08 16.68
N VAL A 382 16.46 15.59 15.49
CA VAL A 382 15.15 14.98 15.21
C VAL A 382 14.96 13.71 16.05
N PHE A 383 15.99 12.86 16.12
CA PHE A 383 15.92 11.64 16.91
C PHE A 383 15.79 11.93 18.41
N GLN A 384 16.47 12.96 18.94
CA GLN A 384 16.27 13.38 20.33
C GLN A 384 14.84 13.87 20.57
N GLY A 385 14.23 14.56 19.60
CA GLY A 385 12.82 14.94 19.65
C GLY A 385 11.89 13.72 19.79
N LEU A 386 12.14 12.66 19.02
CA LEU A 386 11.42 11.38 19.17
C LEU A 386 11.62 10.79 20.58
N VAL A 387 12.86 10.78 21.09
CA VAL A 387 13.15 10.21 22.42
C VAL A 387 12.38 10.95 23.51
N ASN A 388 12.35 12.29 23.46
CA ASN A 388 11.65 13.12 24.44
C ASN A 388 10.11 13.09 24.32
N ASP A 389 9.57 12.64 23.19
CA ASP A 389 8.14 12.45 22.99
C ASP A 389 7.67 11.09 23.54
N VAL A 390 8.52 10.07 23.42
CA VAL A 390 8.20 8.68 23.80
C VAL A 390 8.53 8.40 25.28
N LEU A 391 9.57 9.02 25.83
CA LEU A 391 10.05 8.88 27.21
C LEU A 391 9.85 10.19 27.98
#